data_AF-A0A134CG55-F1
#
_entry.id   AF-A0A134CG55-F1
#
_cell.length_a   1.000
_cell.length_b   1.000
_cell.length_c   1.000
_cell.angle_alpha   90.00
_cell.angle_beta   90.00
_cell.angle_gamma   90.00
#
_symmetry.space_group_name_H-M   'P 1'
#
loop_
_entity.id
_entity.type
_entity.pdbx_description
1 polymer ?
#
loop_
_entity_poly.entity_id
_entity_poly.type
_entity_poly.pdbx_seq_one_letter_code
_entity_poly.pdbx_strand_id
1 'polypeptide(L)'
;MGLGKSVITLTAIKKLMLDSFEVSRTLVIAPLRVASTTWPEEIRKWEHLKHLTYSVVTGGEKKRLQALRTPVHIYIINRENVD
;
A
#
# COMPACT_ATOMS: atom_id res chain seq x y z
N MET A 1 -14.88 -2.51 14.21
CA MET A 1 -14.23 -3.80 14.52
C MET A 1 -13.99 -4.53 13.20
N GLY A 2 -12.75 -4.53 12.68
CA GLY A 2 -12.44 -5.02 11.34
C GLY A 2 -12.02 -6.50 11.34
N LEU A 3 -12.59 -7.31 10.45
CA LEU A 3 -12.30 -8.74 10.25
C LEU A 3 -10.87 -9.04 9.74
N GLY A 4 -9.89 -8.17 9.96
CA GLY A 4 -8.50 -8.39 9.54
C GLY A 4 -8.25 -8.34 8.03
N LYS A 5 -9.18 -7.83 7.21
CA LYS A 5 -9.04 -7.81 5.74
C LYS A 5 -7.71 -7.20 5.27
N SER A 6 -7.36 -6.03 5.80
CA SER A 6 -6.13 -5.34 5.40
C SER A 6 -4.87 -6.14 5.75
N VAL A 7 -4.78 -6.69 6.96
CA VAL A 7 -3.61 -7.49 7.39
C VAL A 7 -3.51 -8.81 6.63
N ILE A 8 -4.63 -9.47 6.33
CA ILE A 8 -4.65 -10.70 5.51
C ILE A 8 -4.14 -10.38 4.10
N THR A 9 -4.62 -9.30 3.49
CA THR A 9 -4.16 -8.87 2.15
C THR A 9 -2.67 -8.49 2.17
N LEU A 10 -2.20 -7.73 3.15
CA LEU A 10 -0.78 -7.38 3.28
C LEU A 10 0.11 -8.61 3.48
N THR A 11 -0.38 -9.60 4.22
CA THR A 11 0.34 -10.87 4.42
C THR A 11 0.45 -11.65 3.12
N ALA A 12 -0.61 -11.69 2.31
CA ALA A 12 -0.57 -12.28 0.97
C ALA A 12 0.41 -11.54 0.04
N ILE A 13 0.40 -10.20 0.05
CA ILE A 13 1.34 -9.37 -0.73
C ILE A 13 2.78 -9.67 -0.31
N LYS A 14 3.08 -9.72 1.00
CA LYS A 14 4.42 -10.04 1.52
C LYS A 14 4.90 -11.41 1.02
N LYS A 15 4.03 -12.42 1.04
CA LYS A 15 4.35 -13.75 0.51
C LYS A 15 4.69 -13.72 -0.97
N LEU A 16 3.82 -13.11 -1.78
CA LEU A 16 4.00 -13.04 -3.24
C LEU A 16 5.24 -12.23 -3.65
N MET A 17 5.60 -11.21 -2.88
CA MET A 17 6.73 -10.33 -3.21
C MET A 17 8.06 -10.83 -2.68
N LEU A 18 8.11 -11.25 -1.41
CA LEU A 18 9.37 -11.46 -0.69
C LEU A 18 9.66 -12.94 -0.41
N ASP A 19 8.67 -13.82 -0.50
CA ASP A 19 8.85 -15.25 -0.24
C ASP A 19 8.81 -16.08 -1.54
N SER A 20 7.91 -15.76 -2.48
CA SER A 20 7.79 -16.47 -3.76
C SER A 20 8.25 -15.70 -5.00
N PHE A 21 8.51 -14.39 -4.86
CA PHE A 21 9.02 -13.52 -5.93
C PHE A 21 8.14 -13.49 -7.20
N GLU A 22 6.84 -13.75 -7.06
CA GLU A 22 5.86 -13.77 -8.15
C GLU A 22 5.35 -12.36 -8.52
N VAL A 23 5.41 -11.41 -7.58
CA VAL A 23 4.94 -10.04 -7.77
C VAL A 23 6.07 -9.06 -7.45
N SER A 24 6.27 -8.07 -8.30
CA SER A 24 7.30 -7.04 -8.10
C SER A 24 6.75 -5.70 -7.60
N ARG A 25 5.47 -5.38 -7.88
CA ARG A 25 4.81 -4.14 -7.48
C ARG A 25 3.31 -4.35 -7.25
N THR A 26 2.77 -3.71 -6.22
CA THR A 26 1.33 -3.78 -5.90
C THR A 26 0.73 -2.38 -5.89
N LEU A 27 -0.45 -2.23 -6.49
CA LEU A 27 -1.28 -1.04 -6.40
C LEU A 27 -2.51 -1.33 -5.52
N VAL A 28 -2.68 -0.52 -4.49
CA VAL A 28 -3.86 -0.53 -3.62
C VAL A 28 -4.71 0.69 -3.96
N ILE A 29 -5.96 0.45 -4.34
CA ILE A 29 -6.96 1.48 -4.59
C ILE A 29 -7.96 1.46 -3.44
N ALA A 30 -8.16 2.59 -2.77
CA ALA A 30 -9.05 2.69 -1.61
C ALA A 30 -9.71 4.08 -1.51
N PRO A 31 -10.75 4.27 -0.68
CA PRO A 31 -11.23 5.62 -0.36
C PRO A 31 -10.12 6.47 0.26
N LEU A 32 -10.12 7.79 0.02
CA LEU A 32 -9.03 8.70 0.41
C LEU A 32 -8.56 8.54 1.86
N ARG A 33 -9.50 8.45 2.82
CA ARG A 33 -9.17 8.25 4.24
C ARG A 33 -8.47 6.90 4.46
N VAL A 34 -9.01 5.82 3.91
CA VAL A 34 -8.46 4.45 4.04
C VAL A 34 -7.07 4.35 3.40
N ALA A 35 -6.88 4.99 2.26
CA ALA A 35 -5.59 5.10 1.57
C ALA A 35 -4.53 5.84 2.41
N SER A 36 -4.94 6.91 3.08
CA SER A 36 -4.02 7.79 3.82
C SER A 36 -3.75 7.35 5.26
N THR A 37 -4.65 6.57 5.87
CA THR A 37 -4.53 6.14 7.27
C THR A 37 -4.43 4.63 7.43
N THR A 38 -5.49 3.90 7.09
CA THR A 38 -5.63 2.47 7.43
C THR A 38 -4.52 1.61 6.86
N TRP A 39 -4.19 1.75 5.57
CA TRP A 39 -3.12 0.93 4.97
C TRP A 39 -1.74 1.24 5.56
N PRO A 40 -1.30 2.52 5.65
CA PRO A 40 -0.06 2.85 6.36
C PRO A 40 -0.01 2.39 7.81
N GLU A 41 -1.11 2.49 8.55
CA GLU A 41 -1.19 2.04 9.96
C GLU A 41 -1.04 0.52 10.06
N GLU A 42 -1.77 -0.25 9.26
CA GLU A 42 -1.67 -1.71 9.27
C GLU A 42 -0.27 -2.18 8.87
N ILE A 43 0.39 -1.57 7.87
CA ILE A 43 1.77 -1.93 7.50
C ILE A 43 2.74 -1.70 8.67
N ARG A 44 2.62 -0.58 9.38
CA ARG A 44 3.50 -0.25 10.52
C ARG A 44 3.20 -1.04 11.79
N LYS A 45 1.95 -1.48 11.96
CA LYS A 45 1.48 -2.13 13.19
C LYS A 45 2.06 -3.53 13.39
N TRP A 46 2.29 -4.28 12.31
CA TRP A 46 2.63 -5.69 12.40
C TRP A 46 4.11 -5.95 12.09
N GLU A 47 4.82 -6.55 13.04
CA GLU A 47 6.26 -6.84 12.92
C GLU A 47 6.64 -7.64 11.66
N HIS A 48 5.81 -8.61 11.25
CA HIS A 48 6.09 -9.43 10.07
C HIS A 48 5.91 -8.68 8.74
N LEU A 49 5.30 -7.49 8.76
CA LEU A 49 5.07 -6.65 7.58
C LEU A 49 6.09 -5.51 7.45
N LYS A 50 7.01 -5.32 8.41
CA LYS A 50 7.95 -4.19 8.45
C LYS A 50 8.88 -4.06 7.23
N HIS A 51 9.05 -5.14 6.48
CA HIS A 51 9.86 -5.16 5.26
C HIS A 51 9.09 -4.66 4.02
N LEU A 52 7.77 -4.50 4.10
CA LEU A 52 6.99 -3.89 3.04
C LEU A 52 7.17 -2.36 3.07
N THR A 53 7.79 -1.82 2.04
CA THR A 53 7.85 -0.39 1.79
C THR A 53 6.59 0.06 1.04
N TYR A 54 6.15 1.29 1.28
CA TYR A 54 4.96 1.81 0.62
C TYR A 54 5.08 3.31 0.35
N SER A 55 4.24 3.79 -0.58
CA SER A 55 4.12 5.19 -0.95
C SER A 55 2.65 5.56 -1.11
N VAL A 56 2.22 6.63 -0.44
CA VAL A 56 0.84 7.14 -0.52
C VAL A 56 0.78 8.19 -1.63
N VAL A 57 0.05 7.85 -2.70
CA VAL A 57 -0.06 8.61 -3.94
C VAL A 57 -1.36 9.42 -3.94
N THR A 58 -1.49 10.34 -2.98
CA THR A 58 -2.67 11.21 -2.83
C THR A 58 -2.29 12.68 -2.85
N GLY A 59 -3.29 13.56 -3.02
CA GLY A 59 -3.12 15.01 -3.14
C GLY A 59 -2.90 15.47 -4.58
N GLY A 60 -2.34 16.68 -4.74
CA GLY A 60 -2.12 17.29 -6.05
C GLY A 60 -1.14 16.51 -6.94
N GLU A 61 -1.20 16.77 -8.24
CA GLU A 61 -0.42 16.06 -9.27
C GLU A 61 1.08 16.00 -8.97
N LYS A 62 1.70 17.15 -8.63
CA LYS A 62 3.14 17.20 -8.30
C LYS A 62 3.53 16.22 -7.18
N LYS A 63 2.71 16.13 -6.13
CA LYS A 63 2.94 15.23 -5.00
C LYS A 63 2.77 13.77 -5.41
N ARG A 64 1.77 13.46 -6.24
CA ARG A 64 1.55 12.11 -6.78
C ARG A 64 2.70 11.65 -7.66
N LEU A 65 3.17 12.51 -8.58
CA LEU A 65 4.32 12.22 -9.43
C LEU A 65 5.59 11.98 -8.61
N GLN A 66 5.81 12.76 -7.55
CA GLN A 66 6.92 12.54 -6.63
C GLN A 66 6.80 11.19 -5.90
N ALA A 67 5.60 10.89 -5.36
CA ALA A 67 5.34 9.64 -4.64
C ALA A 67 5.50 8.40 -5.52
N LEU A 68 5.15 8.48 -6.80
CA LEU A 68 5.31 7.40 -7.79
C LEU A 68 6.77 7.16 -8.19
N ARG A 69 7.65 8.17 -8.07
CA ARG A 69 9.08 8.03 -8.37
C ARG A 69 9.86 7.30 -7.27
N THR A 70 9.31 7.23 -6.06
CA THR A 70 9.93 6.47 -4.96
C THR A 70 9.76 4.98 -5.22
N PRO A 71 10.85 4.19 -5.34
CA PRO A 71 10.75 2.74 -5.53
C PRO A 71 10.28 2.08 -4.24
N VAL A 72 9.08 1.51 -4.25
CA VAL A 72 8.48 0.84 -3.10
C VAL A 72 7.73 -0.43 -3.53
N HIS A 73 7.46 -1.31 -2.57
CA HIS A 73 6.67 -2.52 -2.82
C HIS A 73 5.20 -2.16 -3.14
N ILE A 74 4.59 -1.25 -2.35
CA ILE A 74 3.16 -0.96 -2.41
C ILE A 74 2.88 0.52 -2.68
N TYR A 75 2.17 0.82 -3.76
CA TYR A 75 1.61 2.15 -4.00
C TYR A 75 0.15 2.17 -3.54
N ILE A 76 -0.23 3.19 -2.78
CA ILE A 76 -1.58 3.35 -2.24
C ILE A 76 -2.19 4.62 -2.80
N ILE A 77 -3.27 4.51 -3.56
CA ILE A 77 -3.92 5.62 -4.26
C ILE A 77 -5.41 5.70 -3.90
N ASN A 78 -5.95 6.91 -3.87
CA ASN A 78 -7.40 7.09 -3.69
C ASN A 78 -8.15 6.84 -5.01
N ARG A 79 -9.35 6.27 -4.93
CA ARG A 79 -10.16 5.84 -6.09
C ARG A 79 -10.36 6.95 -7.14
N GLU A 80 -10.49 8.19 -6.70
CA GLU A 80 -10.74 9.36 -7.54
C GLU A 80 -9.55 9.75 -8.42
N ASN A 81 -8.36 9.22 -8.16
CA ASN A 81 -7.14 9.50 -8.93
C ASN A 81 -6.83 8.44 -10.01
N VAL A 82 -7.73 7.48 -10.21
CA VAL A 82 -7.59 6.40 -11.22
C VAL A 82 -8.82 6.28 -12.14
N ASP A 83 -9.75 7.24 -12.06
CA ASP A 83 -10.85 7.41 -13.02
C ASP A 83 -10.43 8.29 -14.22
#